data_AF-A0A3D2MZC4-F1
#
_entry.id   AF-A0A3D2MZC4-F1
#
_cell.length_a   1.000
_cell.length_b   1.000
_cell.length_c   1.000
_cell.angle_alpha   90.00
_cell.angle_beta   90.00
_cell.angle_gamma   90.00
#
_symmetry.space_group_name_H-M   'P 1'
#
loop_
_entity.id
_entity.type
_entity.pdbx_description
1 polymer ?
#
loop_
_entity_poly.entity_id
_entity_poly.type
_entity_poly.pdbx_seq_one_letter_code
_entity_poly.pdbx_strand_id
1 'polypeptide(L)' 'EGLKVVVSASEAEKCERCWHRREDIGEIAEHPTLCVRCVTNVTGEGEVRHYA' A
#
# COMPACT_ATOMS: atom_id res chain seq x y z
N GLU A 1 -5.88 10.78 34.44
CA GLU A 1 -6.07 9.72 33.43
C GLU A 1 -5.52 10.21 32.09
N GLY A 2 -5.05 9.31 31.21
CA GLY A 2 -4.41 9.66 29.93
C GLY A 2 -4.81 8.73 28.80
N LEU A 3 -4.41 9.07 27.56
CA LEU A 3 -4.70 8.29 26.35
C LEU A 3 -4.08 6.90 26.43
N LYS A 4 -4.87 5.87 26.11
CA LYS A 4 -4.41 4.49 25.93
C LYS A 4 -4.52 4.11 24.46
N VAL A 5 -3.49 3.46 23.93
CA VAL A 5 -3.42 3.02 22.53
C VAL A 5 -3.03 1.55 22.51
N VAL A 6 -3.65 0.79 21.60
CA VAL A 6 -3.28 -0.60 21.29
C VAL A 6 -2.70 -0.62 19.88
N VAL A 7 -1.59 -1.33 19.71
CA VAL A 7 -0.90 -1.48 18.43
C VAL A 7 -0.82 -2.96 18.11
N SER A 8 -1.22 -3.33 16.89
CA SER A 8 -1.12 -4.69 16.35
C SER A 8 -0.47 -4.67 14.97
N ALA A 9 0.13 -5.79 14.58
CA ALA A 9 0.61 -5.97 13.22
C ALA A 9 -0.58 -6.08 12.25
N SER A 10 -0.49 -5.43 11.10
CA SER A 10 -1.47 -5.60 10.02
C SER A 10 -1.27 -6.96 9.35
N GLU A 11 -2.40 -7.62 9.04
CA GLU A 11 -2.46 -8.93 8.37
C GLU A 11 -2.28 -8.84 6.86
N ALA A 12 -2.41 -7.64 6.29
CA ALA A 12 -2.27 -7.43 4.86
C ALA A 12 -0.81 -7.59 4.39
N GLU A 13 -0.64 -8.04 3.15
CA GLU A 13 0.68 -8.19 2.55
C GLU A 13 1.39 -6.85 2.37
N LYS A 14 2.72 -6.87 2.32
CA LYS A 14 3.55 -5.67 2.12
C LYS A 14 3.83 -5.48 0.64
N CYS A 15 3.41 -4.34 0.09
CA CYS A 15 3.74 -3.99 -1.30
C CYS A 15 5.26 -3.80 -1.46
N GLU A 16 5.87 -4.44 -2.46
CA GLU A 16 7.32 -4.42 -2.67
C GLU A 16 7.85 -3.02 -3.04
N ARG A 17 7.01 -2.17 -3.64
CA ARG A 17 7.39 -0.83 -4.10
C ARG A 17 7.25 0.25 -3.02
N CYS A 18 6.11 0.33 -2.35
CA CYS A 18 5.85 1.41 -1.38
C CYS A 18 5.93 0.99 0.08
N TRP A 19 6.11 -0.31 0.36
CA TRP A 19 6.19 -0.91 1.70
C TRP A 19 4.97 -0.70 2.60
N HIS A 20 3.88 -0.16 2.07
CA HIS A 20 2.61 -0.14 2.78
C HIS A 20 2.01 -1.55 2.78
N ARG A 21 1.39 -1.92 3.90
CA ARG A 21 0.55 -3.11 3.96
C ARG A 21 -0.82 -2.82 3.37
N ARG A 22 -1.27 -3.62 2.42
CA ARG A 22 -2.47 -3.34 1.63
C ARG A 22 -3.16 -4.63 1.21
N GLU A 23 -4.49 -4.62 1.25
CA GLU A 23 -5.34 -5.75 0.85
C GLU A 23 -5.45 -5.88 -0.68
N ASP A 24 -5.14 -4.81 -1.41
CA ASP A 24 -5.23 -4.72 -2.87
C ASP A 24 -3.98 -5.25 -3.61
N ILE A 25 -3.09 -5.95 -2.90
CA ILE A 25 -1.94 -6.64 -3.51
C ILE A 25 -2.43 -7.94 -4.13
N GLY A 26 -2.04 -8.20 -5.38
CA GLY A 26 -2.47 -9.37 -6.14
C GLY A 26 -3.71 -9.14 -7.00
N GLU A 27 -4.37 -7.99 -6.91
CA GLU A 27 -5.52 -7.66 -7.77
C GLU A 27 -5.15 -7.50 -9.26
N ILE A 28 -3.92 -7.06 -9.56
CA ILE A 28 -3.42 -6.87 -10.93
C ILE A 28 -2.49 -8.03 -11.28
N ALA A 29 -2.93 -8.88 -12.20
CA ALA A 29 -2.21 -10.10 -12.59
C ALA A 29 -0.80 -9.84 -13.14
N GLU A 30 -0.59 -8.74 -13.84
CA GLU A 30 0.71 -8.32 -14.38
C GLU A 30 1.67 -7.82 -13.29
N HIS A 31 1.15 -7.47 -12.11
CA HIS A 31 1.90 -6.93 -10.98
C HIS A 31 1.45 -7.56 -9.65
N PRO A 32 1.63 -8.87 -9.46
CA PRO A 32 1.02 -9.62 -8.36
C PRO A 32 1.53 -9.21 -6.97
N THR A 33 2.70 -8.55 -6.88
CA THR A 33 3.31 -8.12 -5.61
C THR A 33 3.13 -6.62 -5.32
N LEU A 34 2.40 -5.89 -6.19
CA LEU A 34 2.18 -4.46 -6.06
C LEU A 34 0.72 -4.15 -5.72
N CYS A 35 0.51 -3.11 -4.92
CA CYS A 35 -0.81 -2.53 -4.73
C CYS A 35 -1.28 -1.74 -5.96
N VAL A 36 -2.59 -1.60 -6.14
CA VAL A 36 -3.23 -0.85 -7.24
C VAL A 36 -2.66 0.57 -7.39
N ARG A 37 -2.38 1.25 -6.27
CA ARG A 37 -1.73 2.57 -6.26
C ARG A 37 -0.35 2.54 -6.90
N CYS A 38 0.46 1.54 -6.56
CA CYS A 38 1.79 1.40 -7.12
C CYS A 38 1.75 1.05 -8.61
N VAL A 39 0.80 0.21 -9.03
CA VAL A 39 0.55 -0.08 -10.45
C VAL A 39 0.25 1.22 -11.20
N THR A 40 -0.70 2.02 -10.72
CA THR A 40 -1.02 3.33 -11.32
C THR A 40 0.22 4.23 -11.46
N ASN A 41 1.13 4.22 -10.47
CA ASN A 41 2.36 5.00 -10.52
C ASN A 41 3.47 4.43 -11.44
N VAL A 42 3.41 3.15 -11.82
CA VAL A 42 4.45 2.55 -12.69
C VAL A 42 3.98 2.33 -14.12
N THR A 43 2.68 2.19 -14.37
CA THR A 43 2.11 1.94 -15.69
C THR A 43 1.12 3.00 -16.16
N GLY A 44 0.57 3.81 -15.26
CA GLY A 44 -0.40 4.86 -15.57
C GLY A 44 0.16 6.27 -15.44
N GLU A 45 -0.73 7.25 -15.32
CA GLU A 45 -0.38 8.67 -15.15
C GLU A 45 0.24 8.98 -13.77
N GLY A 46 0.13 8.04 -12.82
CA GLY A 46 0.58 8.19 -11.45
C GLY A 46 -0.29 9.10 -10.58
N GLU A 47 0.00 9.08 -9.28
CA GLU A 47 -0.70 9.88 -8.28
C GLU A 47 -0.04 11.25 -8.08
N VAL A 48 -0.84 12.30 -7.95
CA VAL A 48 -0.34 13.62 -7.53
C VAL A 48 -0.09 13.59 -6.03
N ARG A 49 1.18 13.78 -5.63
CA ARG A 49 1.57 13.85 -4.22
C ARG A 49 1.92 15.27 -3.83
N HIS A 50 1.30 15.75 -2.76
CA HIS A 50 1.65 17.04 -2.16
C HIS A 50 2.68 16.90 -1.04
N TYR A 51 2.68 15.76 -0.34
CA TYR A 51 3.56 15.49 0.81
C TYR A 51 3.95 14.00 0.87
N ALA A 52 4.98 13.68 1.65
CA ALA A 52 5.47 12.32 1.90
C ALA A 52 5.46 11.98 3.39
#